data_AF-R9GW52-F1
#
_entry.id   AF-R9GW52-F1
#
_cell.length_a   1.000
_cell.length_b   1.000
_cell.length_c   1.000
_cell.angle_alpha   90.00
_cell.angle_beta   90.00
_cell.angle_gamma   90.00
#
_symmetry.space_group_name_H-M   'P 1'
#
loop_
_entity.id
_entity.type
_entity.pdbx_description
1 polymer ?
#
loop_
_entity_poly.entity_id
_entity_poly.type
_entity_poly.pdbx_seq_one_letter_code
_entity_poly.pdbx_strand_id
1 'polypeptide(L)'
;MFKGLKKFNKKNYVERAVMKAIKFDIALYAIHTNLDHVIEGVNAKICAKLGIKQCRILSPRKNTLKKLVTFCPVQQADQVRAAILQAGAGSIGNYSDCSFSTPGSGTFKASENANPFVGERGELHREEELRIEAIYPEFLERNILIALLQAHPYEEVAYDLYPLSNSYQQAGAGMIGTLDKPIDEMEFLRFVKETLNAKVIRHTALRGKNVQRVAVCGGTGSFLLPAAIAAGADVFVTADFKYHEFFDAEGKIVISDVGHFETEQFTQELLFENIQKKFPNFAIHLTSIDTNPIKYIF
;
A
#
# COMPACT_ATOMS: atom_id res chain seq x y z
N MET A 1 -16.94 -7.76 7.41
CA MET A 1 -18.24 -8.05 6.77
C MET A 1 -18.26 -7.42 5.39
N PHE A 2 -18.72 -8.11 4.34
CA PHE A 2 -18.68 -7.59 2.96
C PHE A 2 -19.95 -6.83 2.53
N LYS A 3 -21.12 -7.22 3.05
CA LYS A 3 -22.39 -6.52 2.88
C LYS A 3 -22.99 -6.26 4.26
N GLY A 4 -23.70 -5.14 4.41
CA GLY A 4 -24.38 -4.81 5.67
C GLY A 4 -25.39 -5.89 6.07
N LEU A 5 -25.35 -6.33 7.32
CA LEU A 5 -26.33 -7.26 7.88
C LEU A 5 -27.63 -6.51 8.18
N LYS A 6 -28.72 -6.89 7.51
CA LYS A 6 -30.06 -6.29 7.72
C LYS A 6 -30.88 -7.03 8.77
N LYS A 7 -30.49 -8.26 9.13
CA LYS A 7 -31.22 -9.16 10.03
C LYS A 7 -30.22 -10.03 10.81
N PHE A 8 -30.60 -10.44 12.01
CA PHE A 8 -29.87 -11.37 12.87
C PHE A 8 -30.79 -12.53 13.28
N ASN A 9 -31.11 -13.42 12.32
CA ASN A 9 -32.03 -14.53 12.56
C ASN A 9 -31.40 -15.91 12.29
N LYS A 10 -30.06 -15.98 12.27
CA LYS A 10 -29.24 -17.20 12.10
C LYS A 10 -29.37 -17.86 10.71
N LYS A 11 -29.94 -17.18 9.72
CA LYS A 11 -30.30 -17.78 8.43
C LYS A 11 -29.07 -18.22 7.63
N ASN A 12 -28.02 -17.41 7.59
CA ASN A 12 -26.79 -17.71 6.86
C ASN A 12 -25.58 -17.88 7.81
N TYR A 13 -24.48 -18.38 7.25
CA TYR A 13 -23.26 -18.67 8.02
C TYR A 13 -22.62 -17.41 8.61
N VAL A 14 -22.72 -16.25 7.93
CA VAL A 14 -22.17 -14.97 8.41
C VAL A 14 -22.90 -14.52 9.68
N GLU A 15 -24.24 -14.52 9.66
CA GLU A 15 -25.04 -14.18 10.83
C GLU A 15 -24.72 -15.10 12.01
N ARG A 16 -24.63 -16.41 11.77
CA ARG A 16 -24.28 -17.38 12.83
C ARG A 16 -22.89 -17.13 13.41
N ALA A 17 -21.90 -16.79 12.59
CA ALA A 17 -20.55 -16.48 13.04
C ALA A 17 -20.51 -15.20 13.89
N VAL A 18 -21.15 -14.12 13.43
CA VAL A 18 -21.21 -12.84 14.19
C VAL A 18 -21.96 -13.02 15.50
N MET A 19 -23.10 -13.71 15.51
CA MET A 19 -23.83 -13.97 16.75
C MET A 19 -23.02 -14.81 17.74
N LYS A 20 -22.21 -15.76 17.26
CA LYS A 20 -21.29 -16.52 18.10
C LYS A 20 -20.19 -15.61 18.66
N ALA A 21 -19.59 -14.76 17.84
CA ALA A 21 -18.57 -13.81 18.29
C ALA A 21 -19.11 -12.87 19.39
N ILE A 22 -20.32 -12.33 19.22
CA ILE A 22 -20.99 -11.51 20.24
C ILE A 22 -21.21 -12.30 21.53
N LYS A 23 -21.72 -13.53 21.45
CA LYS A 23 -22.00 -14.37 22.63
C LYS A 23 -20.76 -14.70 23.46
N PHE A 24 -19.58 -14.72 22.84
CA PHE A 24 -18.31 -15.08 23.46
C PHE A 24 -17.36 -13.88 23.59
N ASP A 25 -17.85 -12.66 23.43
CA ASP A 25 -17.06 -11.42 23.55
C ASP A 25 -15.81 -11.39 22.65
N ILE A 26 -15.92 -11.96 21.45
CA ILE A 26 -14.83 -12.02 20.47
C ILE A 26 -14.93 -10.81 19.53
N ALA A 27 -13.90 -9.96 19.55
CA ALA A 27 -13.73 -8.91 18.56
C ALA A 27 -13.28 -9.48 17.21
N LEU A 28 -13.95 -9.10 16.13
CA LEU A 28 -13.58 -9.46 14.75
C LEU A 28 -13.03 -8.23 14.04
N TYR A 29 -11.75 -8.28 13.65
CA TYR A 29 -11.09 -7.25 12.87
C TYR A 29 -10.82 -7.76 11.45
N ALA A 30 -11.09 -6.92 10.45
CA ALA A 30 -10.94 -7.29 9.04
C ALA A 30 -9.81 -6.48 8.40
N ILE A 31 -8.81 -7.19 7.89
CA ILE A 31 -7.73 -6.68 7.05
C ILE A 31 -7.91 -7.38 5.71
N HIS A 32 -8.14 -6.62 4.65
CA HIS A 32 -8.52 -7.14 3.34
C HIS A 32 -7.65 -6.45 2.28
N THR A 33 -8.25 -5.69 1.37
CA THR A 33 -7.54 -4.95 0.31
C THR A 33 -6.50 -3.95 0.81
N ASN A 34 -6.53 -3.52 2.07
CA ASN A 34 -5.45 -2.72 2.63
C ASN A 34 -4.15 -3.52 2.80
N LEU A 35 -4.23 -4.81 3.17
CA LEU A 35 -3.05 -5.68 3.25
C LEU A 35 -2.55 -6.09 1.86
N ASP A 36 -3.46 -6.25 0.90
CA ASP A 36 -3.08 -6.60 -0.47
C ASP A 36 -2.30 -5.47 -1.14
N HIS A 37 -2.60 -4.23 -0.75
CA HIS A 37 -2.06 -3.05 -1.41
C HIS A 37 -0.74 -2.55 -0.84
N VAL A 38 -0.31 -2.94 0.36
CA VAL A 38 0.95 -2.45 0.93
C VAL A 38 2.16 -3.18 0.35
N ILE A 39 3.30 -2.48 0.24
CA ILE A 39 4.56 -3.02 -0.30
C ILE A 39 5.06 -4.30 0.41
N GLU A 40 4.73 -4.49 1.68
CA GLU A 40 5.05 -5.68 2.50
C GLU A 40 3.85 -6.61 2.67
N GLY A 41 2.87 -6.52 1.78
CA GLY A 41 1.57 -7.18 1.86
C GLY A 41 1.51 -8.61 1.35
N VAL A 42 0.29 -9.07 1.05
CA VAL A 42 0.02 -10.41 0.51
C VAL A 42 0.85 -10.68 -0.76
N ASN A 43 0.87 -9.73 -1.69
CA ASN A 43 1.63 -9.85 -2.94
C ASN A 43 3.15 -9.99 -2.70
N ALA A 44 3.68 -9.28 -1.70
CA ALA A 44 5.08 -9.38 -1.30
C ALA A 44 5.41 -10.77 -0.75
N LYS A 45 4.51 -11.33 0.06
CA LYS A 45 4.67 -12.69 0.60
C LYS A 45 4.66 -13.74 -0.52
N ILE A 46 3.78 -13.62 -1.51
CA ILE A 46 3.78 -14.50 -2.68
C ILE A 46 5.10 -14.37 -3.45
N CYS A 47 5.56 -13.15 -3.71
CA CYS A 47 6.85 -12.92 -4.37
C CYS A 47 8.01 -13.56 -3.60
N ALA A 48 8.04 -13.43 -2.27
CA ALA A 48 9.04 -14.06 -1.43
C ALA A 48 9.02 -15.60 -1.53
N LYS A 49 7.83 -16.21 -1.50
CA LYS A 49 7.69 -17.68 -1.64
C LYS A 49 8.16 -18.15 -3.02
N LEU A 50 7.85 -17.41 -4.07
CA LEU A 50 8.26 -17.72 -5.44
C LEU A 50 9.70 -17.28 -5.79
N GLY A 51 10.47 -16.76 -4.82
CA GLY A 51 11.84 -16.33 -5.05
C GLY A 51 11.98 -15.12 -5.99
N ILE A 52 10.90 -14.38 -6.24
CA ILE A 52 10.90 -13.18 -7.08
C ILE A 52 11.64 -12.06 -6.36
N LYS A 53 12.56 -11.40 -7.06
CA LYS A 53 13.42 -10.32 -6.55
C LYS A 53 13.05 -8.99 -7.19
N GLN A 54 13.67 -7.91 -6.70
CA GLN A 54 13.51 -6.54 -7.20
C GLN A 54 12.03 -6.13 -7.32
N CYS A 55 11.25 -6.55 -6.33
CA CYS A 55 9.81 -6.40 -6.34
C CYS A 55 9.39 -4.94 -6.20
N ARG A 56 8.39 -4.54 -6.98
CA ARG A 56 7.71 -3.25 -6.86
C ARG A 56 6.22 -3.42 -7.13
N ILE A 57 5.40 -2.50 -6.62
CA ILE A 57 3.97 -2.49 -6.89
C ILE A 57 3.71 -2.43 -8.41
N LEU A 58 2.81 -3.28 -8.90
CA LEU A 58 2.48 -3.35 -10.33
C LEU A 58 1.62 -2.16 -10.77
N SER A 59 0.60 -1.81 -9.98
CA SER A 59 -0.29 -0.68 -10.23
C SER A 59 -0.35 0.25 -9.00
N PRO A 60 0.63 1.18 -8.86
CA PRO A 60 0.70 2.10 -7.73
C PRO A 60 -0.52 3.03 -7.62
N ARG A 61 -0.93 3.37 -6.39
CA ARG A 61 -2.03 4.30 -6.15
C ARG A 61 -1.64 5.71 -6.59
N LYS A 62 -2.51 6.34 -7.37
CA LYS A 62 -2.43 7.76 -7.75
C LYS A 62 -3.23 8.62 -6.77
N ASN A 63 -2.99 9.92 -6.78
CA ASN A 63 -3.79 10.90 -6.03
C ASN A 63 -3.88 10.62 -4.52
N THR A 64 -2.82 10.03 -3.95
CA THR A 64 -2.71 9.74 -2.50
C THR A 64 -1.54 10.47 -1.86
N LEU A 65 -0.86 11.31 -2.64
CA LEU A 65 0.22 12.18 -2.20
C LEU A 65 -0.26 13.63 -2.20
N LYS A 66 0.25 14.39 -1.24
CA LYS A 66 0.07 15.84 -1.16
C LYS A 66 1.41 16.52 -0.95
N LYS A 67 1.48 17.80 -1.27
CA LYS A 67 2.62 18.66 -0.96
C LYS A 67 2.21 19.65 0.13
N LEU A 68 2.97 19.68 1.21
CA LEU A 68 2.91 20.75 2.20
C LEU A 68 3.85 21.86 1.72
N VAL A 69 3.38 23.09 1.74
CA VAL A 69 4.20 24.30 1.64
C VAL A 69 3.93 25.13 2.88
N THR A 70 4.96 25.61 3.56
CA THR A 70 4.83 26.52 4.70
C THR A 70 5.92 27.58 4.67
N PHE A 71 5.75 28.64 5.44
CA PHE A 71 6.59 29.84 5.41
C PHE A 71 7.03 30.16 6.83
N CYS A 72 8.33 30.24 7.05
CA CYS A 72 8.91 30.38 8.38
C CYS A 72 10.09 31.36 8.34
N PRO A 73 10.31 32.20 9.37
CA PRO A 73 11.52 33.01 9.45
C PRO A 73 12.78 32.16 9.35
N VAL A 74 13.80 32.70 8.70
CA VAL A 74 15.04 31.97 8.36
C VAL A 74 15.67 31.29 9.58
N GLN A 75 15.62 31.92 10.76
CA GLN A 75 16.25 31.39 11.98
C GLN A 75 15.56 30.15 12.56
N GLN A 76 14.26 29.97 12.32
CA GLN A 76 13.46 28.85 12.86
C GLN A 76 13.16 27.77 11.80
N ALA A 77 13.48 28.04 10.54
CA ALA A 77 13.14 27.18 9.42
C ALA A 77 13.67 25.74 9.56
N ASP A 78 14.86 25.55 10.12
CA ASP A 78 15.43 24.20 10.30
C ASP A 78 14.70 23.39 11.39
N GLN A 79 14.25 24.04 12.45
CA GLN A 79 13.42 23.40 13.49
C GLN A 79 12.08 22.95 12.91
N VAL A 80 11.40 23.83 12.18
CA VAL A 80 10.11 23.51 11.54
C VAL A 80 10.26 22.39 10.52
N ARG A 81 11.32 22.45 9.70
CA ARG A 81 11.64 21.40 8.72
C ARG A 81 11.88 20.05 9.40
N ALA A 82 12.71 20.01 10.44
CA ALA A 82 12.97 18.78 11.17
C ALA A 82 11.68 18.18 11.74
N ALA A 83 10.78 19.00 12.30
CA ALA A 83 9.52 18.54 12.87
C ALA A 83 8.60 17.88 11.84
N ILE A 84 8.39 18.52 10.67
CA ILE A 84 7.52 17.95 9.63
C ILE A 84 8.11 16.68 9.00
N LEU A 85 9.44 16.60 8.87
CA LEU A 85 10.12 15.44 8.33
C LEU A 85 10.09 14.25 9.30
N GLN A 86 10.30 14.49 10.59
CA GLN A 86 10.14 13.47 11.65
C GLN A 86 8.70 12.96 11.74
N ALA A 87 7.71 13.80 11.46
CA ALA A 87 6.30 13.40 11.36
C ALA A 87 5.97 12.57 10.10
N GLY A 88 6.94 12.39 9.20
CA GLY A 88 6.87 11.50 8.04
C GLY A 88 6.72 12.21 6.69
N ALA A 89 6.83 13.54 6.63
CA ALA A 89 6.97 14.23 5.36
C ALA A 89 8.34 13.92 4.71
N GLY A 90 8.45 14.03 3.39
CA GLY A 90 9.71 13.90 2.69
C GLY A 90 10.25 12.47 2.56
N SER A 91 9.46 11.45 2.90
CA SER A 91 9.83 10.05 2.64
C SER A 91 9.47 9.65 1.21
N ILE A 92 10.48 9.49 0.35
CA ILE A 92 10.30 9.20 -1.09
C ILE A 92 11.25 8.06 -1.51
N GLY A 93 10.67 6.88 -1.76
CA GLY A 93 11.44 5.70 -2.16
C GLY A 93 12.43 5.31 -1.06
N ASN A 94 13.72 5.26 -1.41
CA ASN A 94 14.81 4.93 -0.47
C ASN A 94 15.44 6.16 0.20
N TYR A 95 14.82 7.34 0.05
CA TYR A 95 15.30 8.59 0.62
C TYR A 95 14.32 9.08 1.70
N SER A 96 14.87 9.56 2.80
CA SER A 96 14.13 10.25 3.86
C SER A 96 14.48 11.74 3.84
N ASP A 97 13.73 12.53 4.62
CA ASP A 97 14.07 13.93 4.90
C ASP A 97 14.09 14.84 3.66
N CYS A 98 13.44 14.43 2.57
CA CYS A 98 13.38 15.20 1.32
C CYS A 98 12.48 16.43 1.50
N SER A 99 13.10 17.61 1.45
CA SER A 99 12.41 18.89 1.40
C SER A 99 13.15 19.84 0.47
N PHE A 100 12.45 20.86 0.00
CA PHE A 100 13.04 21.97 -0.74
C PHE A 100 12.73 23.28 -0.03
N SER A 101 13.65 24.23 -0.10
CA SER A 101 13.47 25.54 0.51
C SER A 101 13.91 26.65 -0.43
N THR A 102 13.16 27.75 -0.44
CA THR A 102 13.49 28.95 -1.21
C THR A 102 13.33 30.18 -0.34
N PRO A 103 14.31 31.10 -0.29
CA PRO A 103 14.15 32.35 0.41
C PRO A 103 13.13 33.25 -0.29
N GLY A 104 12.41 34.03 0.49
CA GLY A 104 11.44 35.01 0.02
C GLY A 104 11.12 36.02 1.09
N SER A 105 10.28 36.99 0.74
CA SER A 105 9.86 38.06 1.64
C SER A 105 8.35 37.98 1.87
N GLY A 106 7.95 37.64 3.09
CA GLY A 106 6.56 37.62 3.53
C GLY A 106 6.12 39.02 3.98
N THR A 107 4.86 39.37 3.75
CA THR A 107 4.28 40.63 4.26
C THR A 107 2.95 40.37 4.90
N PHE A 108 2.75 40.94 6.09
CA PHE A 108 1.50 40.82 6.83
C PHE A 108 1.29 42.04 7.72
N LYS A 109 0.04 42.26 8.13
CA LYS A 109 -0.34 43.31 9.07
C LYS A 109 -1.09 42.66 10.23
N ALA A 110 -0.46 42.65 11.41
CA ALA A 110 -1.05 42.08 12.60
C ALA A 110 -2.29 42.88 13.03
N SER A 111 -3.37 42.19 13.39
CA SER A 111 -4.56 42.84 13.95
C SER A 111 -4.32 43.27 15.41
N GLU A 112 -5.20 44.10 15.96
CA GLU A 112 -5.16 44.51 17.38
C GLU A 112 -5.20 43.34 18.36
N ASN A 113 -5.80 42.22 17.95
CA ASN A 113 -5.96 41.01 18.77
C ASN A 113 -4.82 39.99 18.60
N ALA A 114 -3.92 40.18 17.63
CA ALA A 114 -2.86 39.22 17.33
C ALA A 114 -1.65 39.40 18.27
N ASN A 115 -0.94 38.33 18.61
CA ASN A 115 0.34 38.41 19.31
C ASN A 115 1.49 38.00 18.36
N PRO A 116 1.91 38.90 17.45
CA PRO A 116 2.88 38.53 16.42
C PRO A 116 4.23 38.17 17.03
N PHE A 117 4.85 37.10 16.52
CA PHE A 117 6.22 36.72 16.89
C PHE A 117 7.24 37.77 16.40
N VAL A 118 6.99 38.38 15.24
CA VAL A 118 7.77 39.49 14.65
C VAL A 118 6.83 40.56 14.08
N GLY A 119 7.26 41.82 14.12
CA GLY A 119 6.47 42.98 13.69
C GLY A 119 5.56 43.58 14.77
N GLU A 120 4.92 44.70 14.45
CA GLU A 120 4.05 45.45 15.36
C GLU A 120 2.56 45.38 14.96
N ARG A 121 1.66 45.50 15.95
CA ARG A 121 0.20 45.50 15.70
C ARG A 121 -0.21 46.74 14.91
N GLY A 122 -1.11 46.55 13.94
CA GLY A 122 -1.62 47.65 13.11
C GLY A 122 -0.65 48.13 12.02
N GLU A 123 0.60 47.69 12.01
CA GLU A 123 1.61 48.07 11.03
C GLU A 123 1.87 46.97 10.00
N LEU A 124 2.24 47.35 8.79
CA LEU A 124 2.64 46.39 7.76
C LEU A 124 4.08 45.95 8.03
N HIS A 125 4.27 44.68 8.37
CA HIS A 125 5.57 44.07 8.58
C HIS A 125 6.03 43.35 7.31
N ARG A 126 7.34 43.30 7.10
CA ARG A 126 8.00 42.50 6.08
C ARG A 126 9.07 41.66 6.75
N GLU A 127 9.01 40.34 6.55
CA GLU A 127 9.92 39.37 7.14
C GLU A 127 10.64 38.56 6.05
N GLU A 128 11.92 38.27 6.26
CA GLU A 128 12.65 37.32 5.43
C GLU A 128 12.31 35.89 5.87
N GLU A 129 11.73 35.12 4.97
CA GLU A 129 11.20 33.79 5.26
C GLU A 129 11.76 32.74 4.30
N LEU A 130 11.77 31.48 4.74
CA LEU A 130 11.94 30.34 3.87
C LEU A 130 10.57 29.73 3.55
N ARG A 131 10.28 29.61 2.26
CA ARG A 131 9.23 28.73 1.75
C ARG A 131 9.75 27.30 1.80
N ILE A 132 9.26 26.49 2.74
CA ILE A 132 9.63 25.09 2.94
C ILE A 132 8.57 24.20 2.32
N GLU A 133 8.97 23.21 1.53
CA GLU A 133 8.04 22.31 0.89
C GLU A 133 8.48 20.84 0.95
N ALA A 134 7.53 19.94 1.23
CA ALA A 134 7.76 18.50 1.32
C ALA A 134 6.54 17.70 0.83
N ILE A 135 6.79 16.56 0.20
CA ILE A 135 5.75 15.63 -0.26
C ILE A 135 5.45 14.62 0.86
N TYR A 136 4.18 14.24 1.04
CA TYR A 136 3.78 13.23 2.01
C TYR A 136 2.55 12.46 1.55
N PRO A 137 2.34 11.22 2.03
CA PRO A 137 1.10 10.48 1.80
C PRO A 137 -0.04 10.99 2.70
N GLU A 138 -1.24 11.10 2.14
CA GLU A 138 -2.39 11.75 2.79
C GLU A 138 -2.71 11.23 4.20
N PHE A 139 -2.50 9.94 4.47
CA PHE A 139 -2.79 9.37 5.79
C PHE A 139 -1.88 9.91 6.91
N LEU A 140 -0.76 10.56 6.58
CA LEU A 140 0.14 11.22 7.54
C LEU A 140 -0.19 12.70 7.77
N GLU A 141 -1.12 13.28 6.99
CA GLU A 141 -1.41 14.72 6.99
C GLU A 141 -1.65 15.27 8.39
N ARG A 142 -2.54 14.63 9.16
CA ARG A 142 -2.89 15.09 10.50
C ARG A 142 -1.67 15.15 11.42
N ASN A 143 -0.79 14.14 11.38
CA ASN A 143 0.39 14.10 12.23
C ASN A 143 1.39 15.18 11.82
N ILE A 144 1.57 15.38 10.51
CA ILE A 144 2.45 16.42 9.96
C ILE A 144 1.95 17.82 10.31
N LEU A 145 0.65 18.08 10.22
CA LEU A 145 0.08 19.38 10.58
C LEU A 145 0.20 19.66 12.08
N ILE A 146 -0.02 18.65 12.94
CA ILE A 146 0.22 18.81 14.38
C ILE A 146 1.69 19.17 14.65
N ALA A 147 2.62 18.45 14.02
CA ALA A 147 4.05 18.71 14.19
C ALA A 147 4.47 20.10 13.67
N LEU A 148 3.92 20.51 12.52
CA LEU A 148 4.10 21.85 11.97
C LEU A 148 3.66 22.91 12.98
N LEU A 149 2.40 22.87 13.41
CA LEU A 149 1.82 23.88 14.30
C LEU A 149 2.52 23.95 15.66
N GLN A 150 3.02 22.84 16.18
CA GLN A 150 3.75 22.80 17.45
C GLN A 150 5.18 23.37 17.34
N ALA A 151 5.84 23.17 16.19
CA ALA A 151 7.21 23.60 15.99
C ALA A 151 7.33 25.03 15.45
N HIS A 152 6.26 25.57 14.86
CA HIS A 152 6.26 26.88 14.23
C HIS A 152 6.31 28.01 15.26
N PRO A 153 7.11 29.08 15.04
CA PRO A 153 7.17 30.21 15.98
C PRO A 153 5.92 31.11 15.95
N TYR A 154 5.18 31.13 14.84
CA TYR A 154 3.98 31.93 14.71
C TYR A 154 2.77 31.26 15.34
N GLU A 155 1.92 32.07 15.99
CA GLU A 155 0.62 31.65 16.52
C GLU A 155 -0.32 31.17 15.40
N GLU A 156 -0.40 31.93 14.31
CA GLU A 156 -1.18 31.60 13.13
C GLU A 156 -0.23 31.22 11.99
N VAL A 157 -0.17 29.92 11.68
CA VAL A 157 0.79 29.36 10.71
C VAL A 157 0.20 29.37 9.31
N ALA A 158 0.86 30.06 8.38
CA ALA A 158 0.52 29.99 6.97
C ALA A 158 1.06 28.70 6.34
N TYR A 159 0.19 27.92 5.70
CA TYR A 159 0.58 26.75 4.93
C TYR A 159 -0.44 26.43 3.83
N ASP A 160 0.05 25.80 2.77
CA ASP A 160 -0.73 25.33 1.63
C ASP A 160 -0.62 23.82 1.48
N LEU A 161 -1.72 23.17 1.11
CA LEU A 161 -1.78 21.75 0.80
C LEU A 161 -2.16 21.54 -0.66
N TYR A 162 -1.23 21.02 -1.46
CA TYR A 162 -1.47 20.75 -2.88
C TYR A 162 -1.71 19.26 -3.11
N PRO A 163 -2.85 18.86 -3.70
CA PRO A 163 -3.03 17.49 -4.16
C PRO A 163 -2.07 17.20 -5.31
N LEU A 164 -1.42 16.03 -5.28
CA LEU A 164 -0.48 15.61 -6.30
C LEU A 164 -1.03 14.39 -7.06
N SER A 165 -0.85 14.40 -8.38
CA SER A 165 -1.18 13.25 -9.25
C SER A 165 -0.07 12.20 -9.30
N ASN A 166 1.05 12.44 -8.62
CA ASN A 166 2.14 11.50 -8.45
C ASN A 166 1.63 10.16 -7.88
N SER A 167 2.30 9.08 -8.28
CA SER A 167 1.98 7.74 -7.82
C SER A 167 2.74 7.41 -6.54
N TYR A 168 2.05 6.88 -5.54
CA TYR A 168 2.64 6.42 -4.30
C TYR A 168 3.15 4.98 -4.46
N GLN A 169 4.47 4.81 -4.56
CA GLN A 169 5.10 3.53 -4.90
C GLN A 169 5.04 2.48 -3.77
N GLN A 170 4.68 2.89 -2.56
CA GLN A 170 4.60 2.00 -1.39
C GLN A 170 3.20 1.37 -1.22
N ALA A 171 2.22 1.77 -2.04
CA ALA A 171 0.90 1.16 -2.02
C ALA A 171 0.24 1.07 -3.41
N GLY A 172 -0.38 -0.05 -3.71
CA GLY A 172 -1.17 -0.27 -4.92
C GLY A 172 -1.38 -1.75 -5.21
N ALA A 173 -2.00 -2.05 -6.35
CA ALA A 173 -2.47 -3.39 -6.64
C ALA A 173 -1.41 -4.22 -7.38
N GLY A 174 -1.26 -5.47 -6.95
CA GLY A 174 -0.31 -6.44 -7.48
C GLY A 174 1.16 -6.05 -7.30
N MET A 175 2.03 -6.95 -7.71
CA MET A 175 3.47 -6.78 -7.64
C MET A 175 4.13 -7.32 -8.90
N ILE A 176 5.28 -6.76 -9.27
CA ILE A 176 6.11 -7.29 -10.35
C ILE A 176 7.56 -7.31 -9.90
N GLY A 177 8.29 -8.34 -10.33
CA GLY A 177 9.72 -8.46 -10.10
C GLY A 177 10.37 -9.41 -11.11
N THR A 178 11.58 -9.84 -10.77
CA THR A 178 12.42 -10.67 -11.64
C THR A 178 12.89 -11.93 -10.93
N LEU A 179 13.00 -13.02 -11.67
CA LEU A 179 13.73 -14.21 -11.23
C LEU A 179 15.24 -14.00 -11.45
N ASP A 180 16.06 -14.59 -10.58
CA ASP A 180 17.53 -14.51 -10.67
C ASP A 180 18.06 -15.11 -11.99
N LYS A 181 17.40 -16.17 -12.47
CA LYS A 181 17.71 -16.83 -13.75
C LYS A 181 16.42 -17.06 -14.53
N PRO A 182 16.43 -16.90 -15.86
CA PRO A 182 15.29 -17.29 -16.69
C PRO A 182 14.99 -18.79 -16.56
N ILE A 183 13.71 -19.15 -16.49
CA ILE A 183 13.21 -20.53 -16.35
C ILE A 183 12.25 -20.83 -17.51
N ASP A 184 12.17 -22.08 -17.95
CA ASP A 184 11.15 -22.51 -18.92
C ASP A 184 9.72 -22.25 -18.38
N GLU A 185 8.78 -21.95 -19.28
CA GLU A 185 7.39 -21.65 -18.91
C GLU A 185 6.70 -22.81 -18.16
N MET A 186 6.83 -24.05 -18.64
CA MET A 186 6.22 -25.20 -17.95
C MET A 186 6.92 -25.49 -16.63
N GLU A 187 8.24 -25.40 -16.58
CA GLU A 187 9.00 -25.56 -15.35
C GLU A 187 8.59 -24.53 -14.29
N PHE A 188 8.44 -23.26 -14.68
CA PHE A 188 7.96 -22.21 -13.80
C PHE A 188 6.54 -22.50 -13.27
N LEU A 189 5.60 -22.93 -14.13
CA LEU A 189 4.24 -23.29 -13.70
C LEU A 189 4.24 -24.47 -12.71
N ARG A 190 5.10 -25.48 -12.92
CA ARG A 190 5.27 -26.59 -11.95
C ARG A 190 5.81 -26.08 -10.62
N PHE A 191 6.82 -25.21 -10.66
CA PHE A 191 7.38 -24.59 -9.47
C PHE A 191 6.34 -23.76 -8.69
N VAL A 192 5.52 -22.96 -9.38
CA VAL A 192 4.40 -22.22 -8.77
C VAL A 192 3.40 -23.18 -8.13
N LYS A 193 3.05 -24.26 -8.83
CA LYS A 193 2.10 -25.27 -8.35
C LYS A 193 2.58 -25.90 -7.04
N GLU A 194 3.84 -26.30 -6.99
CA GLU A 194 4.44 -26.92 -5.80
C GLU A 194 4.57 -25.92 -4.64
N THR A 195 5.10 -24.73 -4.93
CA THR A 195 5.37 -23.69 -3.92
C THR A 195 4.10 -23.17 -3.26
N LEU A 196 3.03 -22.98 -4.04
CA LEU A 196 1.73 -22.52 -3.55
C LEU A 196 0.81 -23.70 -3.19
N ASN A 197 1.33 -24.94 -3.16
CA ASN A 197 0.58 -26.16 -2.86
C ASN A 197 -0.75 -26.27 -3.66
N ALA A 198 -0.72 -25.78 -4.90
CA ALA A 198 -1.88 -25.74 -5.76
C ALA A 198 -2.16 -27.12 -6.34
N LYS A 199 -3.44 -27.50 -6.33
CA LYS A 199 -3.88 -28.79 -6.87
C LYS A 199 -3.84 -28.82 -8.40
N VAL A 200 -4.28 -27.72 -9.01
CA VAL A 200 -4.30 -27.48 -10.45
C VAL A 200 -3.92 -26.03 -10.70
N ILE A 201 -3.31 -25.75 -11.85
CA ILE A 201 -3.18 -24.39 -12.38
C ILE A 201 -3.88 -24.37 -13.73
N ARG A 202 -4.78 -23.40 -13.93
CA ARG A 202 -5.34 -23.10 -15.24
C ARG A 202 -4.44 -22.03 -15.88
N HIS A 203 -3.99 -22.25 -17.11
CA HIS A 203 -3.12 -21.30 -17.78
C HIS A 203 -3.48 -21.12 -19.25
N THR A 204 -3.08 -19.98 -19.82
CA THR A 204 -3.16 -19.78 -21.28
C THR A 204 -2.12 -20.62 -22.01
N ALA A 205 -2.23 -20.69 -23.34
CA ALA A 205 -1.15 -21.23 -24.16
C ALA A 205 0.19 -20.57 -23.80
N LEU A 206 1.24 -21.39 -23.81
CA LEU A 206 2.60 -20.93 -23.57
C LEU A 206 3.13 -20.13 -24.75
N ARG A 207 4.10 -19.25 -24.50
CA ARG A 207 4.67 -18.37 -25.52
C ARG A 207 5.89 -19.00 -26.20
N GLY A 208 6.41 -20.10 -25.66
CA GLY A 208 7.63 -20.74 -26.14
C GLY A 208 8.87 -19.92 -25.80
N LYS A 209 8.84 -19.19 -24.69
CA LYS A 209 9.93 -18.31 -24.22
C LYS A 209 10.18 -18.57 -22.74
N ASN A 210 11.36 -18.19 -22.25
CA ASN A 210 11.63 -18.27 -20.81
C ASN A 210 10.86 -17.20 -20.03
N VAL A 211 10.53 -17.52 -18.78
CA VAL A 211 10.02 -16.61 -17.77
C VAL A 211 11.18 -15.97 -17.03
N GLN A 212 11.23 -14.64 -16.99
CA GLN A 212 12.13 -13.90 -16.11
C GLN A 212 11.40 -12.80 -15.34
N ARG A 213 10.46 -12.08 -15.96
CA ARG A 213 9.64 -11.06 -15.28
C ARG A 213 8.31 -11.65 -14.85
N VAL A 214 7.99 -11.56 -13.57
CA VAL A 214 6.78 -12.17 -13.02
C VAL A 214 5.92 -11.09 -12.40
N ALA A 215 4.68 -10.98 -12.89
CA ALA A 215 3.63 -10.22 -12.22
C ALA A 215 2.82 -11.14 -11.30
N VAL A 216 2.36 -10.62 -10.17
CA VAL A 216 1.61 -11.34 -9.15
C VAL A 216 0.43 -10.49 -8.67
N CYS A 217 -0.73 -11.11 -8.49
CA CYS A 217 -1.84 -10.58 -7.73
C CYS A 217 -2.54 -11.70 -6.96
N GLY A 218 -2.44 -11.70 -5.63
CA GLY A 218 -3.24 -12.59 -4.78
C GLY A 218 -4.74 -12.40 -5.02
N GLY A 219 -5.50 -13.49 -4.93
CA GLY A 219 -6.94 -13.48 -5.18
C GLY A 219 -7.28 -13.08 -6.62
N THR A 220 -8.41 -12.38 -6.80
CA THR A 220 -8.92 -11.98 -8.12
C THR A 220 -8.08 -10.86 -8.75
N GLY A 221 -7.28 -11.16 -9.76
CA GLY A 221 -6.36 -10.19 -10.38
C GLY A 221 -6.64 -9.81 -11.84
N SER A 222 -7.75 -10.24 -12.46
CA SER A 222 -7.98 -10.03 -13.91
C SER A 222 -7.89 -8.57 -14.35
N PHE A 223 -8.31 -7.64 -13.49
CA PHE A 223 -8.23 -6.19 -13.73
C PHE A 223 -6.79 -5.65 -13.90
N LEU A 224 -5.76 -6.39 -13.49
CA LEU A 224 -4.34 -6.00 -13.61
C LEU A 224 -3.65 -6.54 -14.86
N LEU A 225 -4.32 -7.38 -15.66
CA LEU A 225 -3.72 -7.95 -16.86
C LEU A 225 -3.14 -6.87 -17.81
N PRO A 226 -3.83 -5.74 -18.11
CA PRO A 226 -3.26 -4.69 -18.94
C PRO A 226 -1.98 -4.07 -18.35
N ALA A 227 -1.94 -3.92 -17.02
CA ALA A 227 -0.75 -3.40 -16.33
C ALA A 227 0.41 -4.40 -16.36
N ALA A 228 0.14 -5.69 -16.18
CA ALA A 228 1.13 -6.75 -16.27
C ALA A 228 1.75 -6.83 -17.68
N ILE A 229 0.93 -6.74 -18.72
CA ILE A 229 1.37 -6.70 -20.12
C ILE A 229 2.21 -5.44 -20.37
N ALA A 230 1.74 -4.26 -19.95
CA ALA A 230 2.46 -3.00 -20.13
C ALA A 230 3.81 -2.97 -19.39
N ALA A 231 3.90 -3.65 -18.25
CA ALA A 231 5.14 -3.81 -17.49
C ALA A 231 6.08 -4.88 -18.07
N GLY A 232 5.68 -5.57 -19.14
CA GLY A 232 6.46 -6.58 -19.84
C GLY A 232 6.65 -7.86 -19.03
N ALA A 233 5.67 -8.21 -18.19
CA ALA A 233 5.68 -9.47 -17.46
C ALA A 233 5.56 -10.67 -18.42
N ASP A 234 6.30 -11.72 -18.10
CA ASP A 234 6.30 -12.97 -18.86
C ASP A 234 5.13 -13.87 -18.50
N VAL A 235 4.81 -13.87 -17.21
CA VAL A 235 3.71 -14.61 -16.61
C VAL A 235 3.04 -13.74 -15.56
N PHE A 236 1.72 -13.87 -15.45
CA PHE A 236 0.91 -13.24 -14.43
C PHE A 236 0.29 -14.31 -13.52
N VAL A 237 0.79 -14.42 -12.30
CA VAL A 237 0.34 -15.36 -11.27
C VAL A 237 -0.79 -14.74 -10.46
N THR A 238 -1.98 -15.32 -10.53
CA THR A 238 -3.18 -14.78 -9.90
C THR A 238 -4.29 -15.83 -9.79
N ALA A 239 -5.54 -15.42 -9.57
CA ALA A 239 -6.69 -16.31 -9.50
C ALA A 239 -7.97 -15.69 -10.09
N ASP A 240 -9.02 -16.53 -10.17
CA ASP A 240 -10.41 -16.18 -10.52
C ASP A 240 -10.60 -15.58 -11.92
N PHE A 241 -9.78 -15.97 -12.89
CA PHE A 241 -10.05 -15.63 -14.28
C PHE A 241 -11.29 -16.37 -14.78
N LYS A 242 -12.16 -15.62 -15.47
CA LYS A 242 -13.29 -16.13 -16.23
C LYS A 242 -12.81 -16.58 -17.60
N TYR A 243 -13.55 -17.50 -18.21
CA TYR A 243 -13.21 -18.12 -19.51
C TYR A 243 -12.80 -17.09 -20.58
N HIS A 244 -13.60 -16.03 -20.76
CA HIS A 244 -13.32 -15.04 -21.80
C HIS A 244 -12.09 -14.15 -21.50
N GLU A 245 -11.75 -13.95 -20.24
CA GLU A 245 -10.58 -13.14 -19.84
C GLU A 245 -9.25 -13.84 -20.18
N PHE A 246 -9.25 -15.17 -20.39
CA PHE A 246 -8.05 -15.89 -20.85
C PHE A 246 -7.63 -15.49 -22.27
N PHE A 247 -8.56 -15.05 -23.12
CA PHE A 247 -8.22 -14.61 -24.48
C PHE A 247 -7.45 -13.29 -24.49
N ASP A 248 -7.61 -12.44 -23.46
CA ASP A 248 -6.99 -11.11 -23.38
C ASP A 248 -5.46 -11.17 -23.21
N ALA A 249 -4.91 -12.34 -22.86
CA ALA A 249 -3.46 -12.56 -22.86
C ALA A 249 -2.85 -12.42 -24.26
N GLU A 250 -3.59 -12.84 -25.30
CA GLU A 250 -3.23 -12.69 -26.71
C GLU A 250 -1.79 -13.14 -27.06
N GLY A 251 -1.26 -14.16 -26.38
CA GLY A 251 0.13 -14.63 -26.55
C GLY A 251 1.22 -13.67 -26.06
N LYS A 252 0.85 -12.53 -25.46
CA LYS A 252 1.78 -11.52 -24.93
C LYS A 252 2.36 -11.94 -23.57
N ILE A 253 1.54 -12.60 -22.75
CA ILE A 253 1.83 -13.03 -21.39
C ILE A 253 1.18 -14.39 -21.11
N VAL A 254 1.77 -15.21 -20.25
CA VAL A 254 1.09 -16.40 -19.72
C VAL A 254 0.23 -16.00 -18.52
N ILE A 255 -1.09 -16.21 -18.57
CA ILE A 255 -1.91 -16.12 -17.35
C ILE A 255 -1.76 -17.45 -16.61
N SER A 256 -1.42 -17.38 -15.33
CA SER A 256 -1.36 -18.53 -14.41
C SER A 256 -2.38 -18.33 -13.31
N ASP A 257 -3.58 -18.90 -13.49
CA ASP A 257 -4.66 -18.92 -12.51
C ASP A 257 -4.47 -20.12 -11.57
N VAL A 258 -3.95 -19.83 -10.39
CA VAL A 258 -3.52 -20.81 -9.38
C VAL A 258 -4.64 -21.16 -8.39
N GLY A 259 -5.63 -20.28 -8.24
CA GLY A 259 -6.70 -20.38 -7.24
C GLY A 259 -6.57 -19.34 -6.14
N HIS A 260 -7.73 -18.83 -5.69
CA HIS A 260 -7.81 -17.69 -4.77
C HIS A 260 -7.24 -18.05 -3.40
N PHE A 261 -7.63 -19.22 -2.87
CA PHE A 261 -7.14 -19.68 -1.58
C PHE A 261 -5.63 -19.94 -1.63
N GLU A 262 -5.15 -20.57 -2.71
CA GLU A 262 -3.76 -20.96 -2.89
C GLU A 262 -2.83 -19.74 -2.91
N THR A 263 -3.26 -18.64 -3.53
CA THR A 263 -2.47 -17.40 -3.57
C THR A 263 -2.49 -16.62 -2.25
N GLU A 264 -3.53 -16.76 -1.43
CA GLU A 264 -3.68 -15.99 -0.18
C GLU A 264 -3.39 -16.77 1.10
N GLN A 265 -3.12 -18.07 1.04
CA GLN A 265 -2.92 -18.93 2.22
C GLN A 265 -1.79 -18.47 3.15
N PHE A 266 -0.80 -17.73 2.62
CA PHE A 266 0.34 -17.22 3.40
C PHE A 266 0.03 -15.93 4.18
N THR A 267 -1.18 -15.38 4.04
CA THR A 267 -1.60 -14.16 4.76
C THR A 267 -1.53 -14.35 6.27
N GLN A 268 -1.83 -15.55 6.77
CA GLN A 268 -1.76 -15.86 8.21
C GLN A 268 -0.31 -15.83 8.73
N GLU A 269 0.63 -16.37 7.96
CA GLU A 269 2.07 -16.31 8.25
C GLU A 269 2.55 -14.85 8.28
N LEU A 270 2.13 -14.04 7.29
CA LEU A 270 2.46 -12.62 7.23
C LEU A 270 1.95 -11.85 8.46
N LEU A 271 0.71 -12.11 8.89
CA LEU A 271 0.15 -11.47 10.09
C LEU A 271 0.85 -11.95 11.36
N PHE A 272 1.16 -13.24 11.46
CA PHE A 272 1.91 -13.79 12.58
C PHE A 272 3.26 -13.11 12.73
N GLU A 273 4.07 -13.06 11.67
CA GLU A 273 5.39 -12.41 11.65
C GLU A 273 5.30 -10.94 12.08
N ASN A 274 4.33 -10.20 11.54
CA ASN A 274 4.15 -8.78 11.84
C ASN A 274 3.70 -8.52 13.28
N ILE A 275 2.76 -9.29 13.80
CA ILE A 275 2.25 -9.14 15.17
C ILE A 275 3.34 -9.57 16.15
N GLN A 276 4.01 -10.70 15.92
CA GLN A 276 5.06 -11.20 16.81
C GLN A 276 6.23 -10.23 16.90
N LYS A 277 6.63 -9.62 15.77
CA LYS A 277 7.69 -8.59 15.75
C LYS A 277 7.34 -7.36 16.58
N LYS A 278 6.06 -6.94 16.58
CA LYS A 278 5.60 -5.75 17.33
C LYS A 278 5.23 -6.05 18.78
N PHE A 279 4.77 -7.27 19.06
CA PHE A 279 4.28 -7.70 20.36
C PHE A 279 4.88 -9.07 20.71
N PRO A 280 6.17 -9.15 21.11
CA PRO A 280 6.87 -10.42 21.30
C PRO A 280 6.24 -11.34 22.36
N ASN A 281 5.55 -10.76 23.35
CA ASN A 281 4.94 -11.50 24.46
C ASN A 281 3.45 -11.82 24.24
N PHE A 282 2.90 -11.55 23.04
CA PHE A 282 1.50 -11.84 22.74
C PHE A 282 1.36 -13.26 22.17
N ALA A 283 0.52 -14.08 22.78
CA ALA A 283 0.25 -15.44 22.30
C ALA A 283 -0.65 -15.38 21.05
N ILE A 284 -0.04 -15.61 19.88
CA ILE A 284 -0.76 -15.62 18.59
C ILE A 284 -1.11 -17.07 18.24
N HIS A 285 -2.38 -17.29 17.89
CA HIS A 285 -2.85 -18.59 17.42
C HIS A 285 -3.30 -18.47 15.95
N LEU A 286 -2.67 -19.27 15.09
CA LEU A 286 -3.12 -19.45 13.71
C LEU A 286 -4.15 -20.56 13.63
N THR A 287 -5.19 -20.35 12.84
CA THR A 287 -6.20 -21.40 12.59
C THR A 287 -5.58 -22.51 11.75
N SER A 288 -5.84 -23.76 12.12
CA SER A 288 -5.47 -24.94 11.32
C SER A 288 -6.62 -25.42 10.42
N ILE A 289 -7.75 -24.70 10.40
CA ILE A 289 -8.93 -25.05 9.62
C ILE A 289 -8.70 -24.66 8.16
N ASP A 290 -8.75 -25.64 7.25
CA ASP A 290 -8.84 -25.41 5.81
C ASP A 290 -10.18 -24.77 5.48
N THR A 291 -10.13 -23.53 5.00
CA THR A 291 -11.31 -22.75 4.59
C THR A 291 -11.50 -22.72 3.08
N ASN A 292 -10.75 -23.50 2.30
CA ASN A 292 -10.92 -23.57 0.84
C ASN A 292 -12.26 -24.26 0.48
N PRO A 293 -13.22 -23.53 -0.10
CA PRO A 293 -14.50 -24.12 -0.49
C PRO A 293 -14.41 -24.91 -1.81
N ILE A 294 -13.33 -24.75 -2.57
CA ILE A 294 -13.14 -25.39 -3.88
C ILE A 294 -12.47 -26.75 -3.67
N LYS A 295 -13.02 -27.80 -4.27
CA LYS A 295 -12.47 -29.16 -4.25
C LYS A 295 -12.26 -29.64 -5.69
N TYR A 296 -11.14 -30.30 -5.91
CA TYR A 296 -10.68 -30.75 -7.23
C TYR A 296 -10.81 -32.27 -7.35
N ILE A 297 -11.13 -32.75 -8.56
CA ILE A 297 -11.10 -34.17 -8.94
C ILE A 297 -9.88 -34.38 -9.84
N PHE A 298 -9.19 -35.51 -9.67
CA PHE A 298 -7.99 -35.89 -10.42
C PHE A 298 -8.20 -37.23 -11.11
#